data_AF-A0A420MR38-F1
#
_entry.id   AF-A0A420MR38-F1
#
_cell.length_a   1.000
_cell.length_b   1.000
_cell.length_c   1.000
_cell.angle_alpha   90.00
_cell.angle_beta   90.00
_cell.angle_gamma   90.00
#
_symmetry.space_group_name_H-M   'P 1'
#
loop_
_entity.id
_entity.type
_entity.pdbx_description
1 polymer ?
#
loop_
_entity_poly.entity_id
_entity_poly.type
_entity_poly.pdbx_seq_one_letter_code
_entity_poly.pdbx_strand_id
1 'polypeptide(L)'
;MHLNTLQCLVIGLVANASKSLAVPTKREAVNSCLVQAKVPIDSKGTPTWTEDGTAYNLRLQFEPVAIAVPTTVAQISAAVACGSKHGVAVNAKSGGHSYTSLGFGGEDGHLMIELDRLYSVKLAKDGTAKIQPGARLGHVATELWNQGKRALSHGTCPGVGIGGHALHGGYGMVARKYGLTLDLMKGATVVLPTGKVVHCSKTENSDLFWAIRGAGASFGVVAELEFDTFC
;
A
#
# COMPACT_ATOMS: atom_id res chain seq x y z
N MET A 1 3.70 -53.68 73.23
CA MET A 1 3.06 -52.57 72.50
C MET A 1 4.14 -51.56 72.14
N HIS A 2 4.47 -51.41 70.86
CA HIS A 2 4.89 -50.13 70.25
C HIS A 2 5.08 -50.38 68.75
N LEU A 3 4.09 -49.95 67.96
CA LEU A 3 4.16 -49.87 66.51
C LEU A 3 5.00 -48.64 66.14
N ASN A 4 5.95 -48.81 65.24
CA ASN A 4 6.79 -47.75 64.70
C ASN A 4 6.19 -47.33 63.34
N THR A 5 5.61 -46.14 63.26
CA THR A 5 4.95 -45.59 62.07
C THR A 5 5.99 -44.92 61.17
N LEU A 6 6.21 -45.49 59.98
CA LEU A 6 7.07 -44.92 58.94
C LEU A 6 6.27 -43.87 58.15
N GLN A 7 6.65 -42.60 58.26
CA GLN A 7 5.99 -41.50 57.55
C GLN A 7 6.72 -41.24 56.22
N CYS A 8 6.11 -41.67 55.12
CA CYS A 8 6.60 -41.38 53.77
C CYS A 8 6.40 -39.88 53.44
N LEU A 9 7.52 -39.16 53.31
CA LEU A 9 7.54 -37.79 52.85
C LEU A 9 7.42 -37.78 51.31
N VAL A 10 6.26 -37.39 50.78
CA VAL A 10 6.05 -37.19 49.35
C VAL A 10 6.61 -35.82 48.98
N ILE A 11 7.79 -35.79 48.35
CA ILE A 11 8.37 -34.57 47.78
C ILE A 11 7.68 -34.33 46.42
N GLY A 12 6.73 -33.39 46.40
CA GLY A 12 6.11 -32.92 45.16
C GLY A 12 7.09 -32.09 44.35
N LEU A 13 7.49 -32.58 43.17
CA LEU A 13 8.26 -31.81 42.20
C LEU A 13 7.34 -30.77 41.56
N VAL A 14 7.43 -29.50 41.98
CA VAL A 14 6.78 -28.39 41.28
C VAL A 14 7.66 -28.00 40.09
N ALA A 15 7.33 -28.51 38.91
CA ALA A 15 7.98 -28.11 37.67
C ALA A 15 7.52 -26.69 37.29
N ASN A 16 8.33 -25.68 37.60
CA ASN A 16 8.14 -24.33 37.08
C ASN A 16 8.51 -24.34 35.58
N ALA A 17 7.51 -24.49 34.71
CA ALA A 17 7.67 -24.30 33.29
C ALA A 17 7.89 -22.80 33.01
N SER A 18 9.14 -22.37 32.93
CA SER A 18 9.51 -21.09 32.34
C SER A 18 9.11 -21.11 30.86
N LYS A 19 7.98 -20.48 30.52
CA LYS A 19 7.65 -20.19 29.12
C LYS A 19 8.72 -19.24 28.59
N SER A 20 9.69 -19.78 27.85
CA SER A 20 10.55 -18.98 26.98
C SER A 20 9.61 -18.23 26.01
N LEU A 21 9.53 -16.90 26.16
CA LEU A 21 8.82 -16.06 25.21
C LEU A 21 9.59 -16.12 23.90
N ALA A 22 9.11 -16.93 22.95
CA ALA A 22 9.68 -16.99 21.62
C ALA A 22 9.69 -15.58 21.01
N VAL A 23 10.81 -15.18 20.40
CA VAL A 23 10.90 -13.91 19.66
C VAL A 23 9.91 -13.99 18.50
N PRO A 24 8.95 -13.05 18.37
CA PRO A 24 7.99 -13.07 17.28
C PRO A 24 8.69 -13.03 15.93
N THR A 25 8.18 -13.81 14.97
CA THR A 25 8.60 -13.68 13.57
C THR A 25 8.31 -12.27 13.04
N LYS A 26 9.01 -11.84 11.98
CA LYS A 26 8.73 -10.53 11.34
C LYS A 26 7.25 -10.39 10.95
N ARG A 27 6.63 -11.48 10.47
CA ARG A 27 5.20 -11.53 10.12
C ARG A 27 4.31 -11.29 11.34
N GLU A 28 4.55 -11.99 12.44
CA GLU A 28 3.76 -11.81 13.67
C GLU A 28 3.92 -10.40 14.23
N ALA A 29 5.14 -9.86 14.24
CA ALA A 29 5.41 -8.51 14.71
C ALA A 29 4.70 -7.43 13.88
N VAL A 30 4.82 -7.50 12.54
CA VAL A 30 4.17 -6.55 11.62
C VAL A 30 2.66 -6.67 11.68
N ASN A 31 2.10 -7.89 11.63
CA ASN A 31 0.65 -8.09 11.72
C ASN A 31 0.09 -7.58 13.06
N SER A 32 0.77 -7.85 14.18
CA SER A 32 0.36 -7.34 15.49
C SER A 32 0.36 -5.81 15.53
N CYS A 33 1.38 -5.17 14.96
CA CYS A 33 1.44 -3.72 14.85
C CYS A 33 0.27 -3.15 14.02
N LEU A 34 -0.01 -3.73 12.84
CA LEU A 34 -1.10 -3.30 11.96
C LEU A 34 -2.47 -3.43 12.65
N VAL A 35 -2.73 -4.55 13.31
CA VAL A 35 -3.98 -4.80 14.05
C VAL A 35 -4.14 -3.81 15.21
N GLN A 36 -3.09 -3.58 16.00
CA GLN A 36 -3.11 -2.60 17.10
C GLN A 36 -3.37 -1.18 16.58
N ALA A 37 -2.83 -0.84 15.41
CA ALA A 37 -3.04 0.44 14.75
C ALA A 37 -4.37 0.52 13.96
N LYS A 38 -5.22 -0.52 14.04
CA LYS A 38 -6.52 -0.61 13.35
C LYS A 38 -6.41 -0.46 11.83
N VAL A 39 -5.33 -0.98 11.26
CA VAL A 39 -5.16 -1.12 9.81
C VAL A 39 -5.78 -2.45 9.38
N PRO A 40 -6.72 -2.47 8.42
CA PRO A 40 -7.24 -3.73 7.86
C PRO A 40 -6.10 -4.51 7.21
N ILE A 41 -6.10 -5.83 7.37
CA ILE A 41 -5.08 -6.72 6.79
C ILE A 41 -5.73 -7.95 6.18
N ASP A 42 -5.08 -8.54 5.19
CA ASP A 42 -5.38 -9.91 4.78
C ASP A 42 -4.62 -10.91 5.62
N SER A 43 -5.34 -11.92 6.11
CA SER A 43 -4.73 -13.03 6.83
C SER A 43 -4.22 -14.07 5.85
N LYS A 44 -2.98 -14.54 6.03
CA LYS A 44 -2.41 -15.56 5.13
C LYS A 44 -3.31 -16.79 5.05
N GLY A 45 -3.58 -17.24 3.82
CA GLY A 45 -4.42 -18.41 3.54
C GLY A 45 -5.91 -18.09 3.38
N THR A 46 -6.34 -16.82 3.54
CA THR A 46 -7.71 -16.42 3.19
C THR A 46 -7.86 -16.21 1.67
N PRO A 47 -9.10 -16.25 1.15
CA PRO A 47 -9.35 -15.87 -0.24
C PRO A 47 -8.87 -14.45 -0.59
N THR A 48 -8.99 -13.50 0.34
CA THR A 48 -8.54 -12.12 0.13
C THR A 48 -7.02 -12.02 0.04
N TRP A 49 -6.26 -12.84 0.79
CA TRP A 49 -4.81 -12.95 0.61
C TRP A 49 -4.45 -13.43 -0.80
N THR A 50 -5.19 -14.42 -1.33
CA THR A 50 -4.97 -14.89 -2.69
C THR A 50 -5.34 -13.82 -3.72
N GLU A 51 -6.43 -13.09 -3.51
CA GLU A 51 -6.87 -12.00 -4.39
C GLU A 51 -5.84 -10.87 -4.47
N ASP A 52 -5.42 -10.35 -3.32
CA ASP A 52 -4.53 -9.18 -3.27
C ASP A 52 -3.05 -9.59 -3.43
N GLY A 53 -2.69 -10.80 -2.99
CA GLY A 53 -1.35 -11.36 -2.98
C GLY A 53 -0.94 -12.19 -4.21
N THR A 54 -1.78 -12.28 -5.25
CA THR A 54 -1.36 -12.88 -6.54
C THR A 54 -0.85 -11.80 -7.49
N ALA A 55 0.39 -11.93 -7.96
CA ALA A 55 0.96 -10.96 -8.88
C ALA A 55 0.40 -11.12 -10.30
N TYR A 56 0.22 -10.00 -11.01
CA TYR A 56 -0.25 -9.95 -12.40
C TYR A 56 0.58 -10.84 -13.33
N ASN A 57 1.91 -10.79 -13.21
CA ASN A 57 2.80 -11.63 -13.99
C ASN A 57 3.02 -12.96 -13.29
N LEU A 58 2.41 -14.03 -13.80
CA LEU A 58 2.53 -15.39 -13.24
C LEU A 58 3.99 -15.90 -13.18
N ARG A 59 4.90 -15.34 -13.98
CA ARG A 59 6.33 -15.68 -13.94
C ARG A 59 7.03 -15.18 -12.65
N LEU A 60 6.48 -14.16 -12.00
CA LEU A 60 7.13 -13.44 -10.89
C LEU A 60 6.14 -13.28 -9.73
N GLN A 61 5.91 -14.37 -9.03
CA GLN A 61 5.15 -14.38 -7.77
C GLN A 61 6.11 -14.11 -6.61
N PHE A 62 5.66 -13.27 -5.67
CA PHE A 62 6.36 -12.97 -4.44
C PHE A 62 5.38 -13.04 -3.27
N GLU A 63 5.87 -13.43 -2.10
CA GLU A 63 5.09 -13.59 -0.88
C GLU A 63 5.35 -12.41 0.07
N PRO A 64 4.40 -11.48 0.24
CA PRO A 64 4.51 -10.41 1.21
C PRO A 64 4.63 -10.95 2.63
N VAL A 65 5.33 -10.24 3.51
CA VAL A 65 5.33 -10.54 4.95
C VAL A 65 3.95 -10.30 5.55
N ALA A 66 3.25 -9.27 5.05
CA ALA A 66 1.89 -8.90 5.40
C ALA A 66 1.28 -8.07 4.25
N ILE A 67 -0.05 -8.07 4.16
CA ILE A 67 -0.81 -7.24 3.22
C ILE A 67 -1.71 -6.33 4.07
N ALA A 68 -1.43 -5.03 4.04
CA ALA A 68 -2.29 -4.01 4.62
C ALA A 68 -3.27 -3.50 3.55
N VAL A 69 -4.55 -3.38 3.90
CA VAL A 69 -5.65 -3.02 2.99
C VAL A 69 -6.34 -1.74 3.49
N PRO A 70 -5.63 -0.59 3.51
CA PRO A 70 -6.17 0.66 4.03
C PRO A 70 -7.36 1.19 3.23
N THR A 71 -8.29 1.84 3.93
CA THR A 71 -9.42 2.60 3.37
C THR A 71 -9.34 4.09 3.69
N THR A 72 -8.26 4.53 4.36
CA THR A 72 -7.99 5.93 4.72
C THR A 72 -6.50 6.25 4.66
N VAL A 73 -6.16 7.55 4.51
CA VAL A 73 -4.76 8.03 4.55
C VAL A 73 -4.10 7.74 5.90
N ALA A 74 -4.87 7.81 7.00
CA ALA A 74 -4.38 7.50 8.34
C ALA A 74 -3.92 6.04 8.46
N GLN A 75 -4.63 5.11 7.82
CA GLN A 75 -4.22 3.70 7.79
C GLN A 75 -2.99 3.44 6.92
N ILE A 76 -2.82 4.18 5.81
CA ILE A 76 -1.56 4.14 5.04
C ILE A 76 -0.40 4.60 5.93
N SER A 77 -0.55 5.74 6.61
CA SER A 77 0.44 6.27 7.55
C SER A 77 0.81 5.26 8.64
N ALA A 78 -0.20 4.66 9.27
CA ALA A 78 0.01 3.62 10.28
C ALA A 78 0.73 2.38 9.72
N ALA A 79 0.38 1.93 8.51
CA ALA A 79 1.02 0.79 7.87
C ALA A 79 2.50 1.06 7.57
N VAL A 80 2.82 2.24 7.01
CA VAL A 80 4.20 2.66 6.76
C VAL A 80 5.00 2.73 8.08
N ALA A 81 4.40 3.29 9.14
CA ALA A 81 5.04 3.37 10.45
C ALA A 81 5.31 1.96 11.04
N CYS A 82 4.39 1.01 10.88
CA CYS A 82 4.62 -0.38 11.28
C CYS A 82 5.75 -1.03 10.48
N GLY A 83 5.82 -0.78 9.17
CA GLY A 83 6.91 -1.29 8.34
C GLY A 83 8.28 -0.76 8.78
N SER A 84 8.38 0.56 8.98
CA SER A 84 9.59 1.22 9.47
C SER A 84 10.01 0.72 10.86
N LYS A 85 9.06 0.64 11.81
CA LYS A 85 9.31 0.18 13.18
C LYS A 85 9.92 -1.21 13.24
N HIS A 86 9.55 -2.09 12.31
CA HIS A 86 9.96 -3.49 12.30
C HIS A 86 11.04 -3.81 11.25
N GLY A 87 11.60 -2.80 10.58
CA GLY A 87 12.68 -2.99 9.61
C GLY A 87 12.27 -3.93 8.47
N VAL A 88 11.05 -3.75 7.96
CA VAL A 88 10.58 -4.39 6.73
C VAL A 88 10.42 -3.35 5.64
N ALA A 89 10.86 -3.68 4.43
CA ALA A 89 10.64 -2.83 3.28
C ALA A 89 9.13 -2.74 2.99
N VAL A 90 8.69 -1.58 2.51
CA VAL A 90 7.27 -1.25 2.32
C VAL A 90 7.03 -0.86 0.88
N ASN A 91 6.07 -1.51 0.23
CA ASN A 91 5.71 -1.22 -1.15
C ASN A 91 4.21 -1.00 -1.28
N ALA A 92 3.85 0.05 -2.03
CA ALA A 92 2.48 0.31 -2.41
C ALA A 92 2.11 -0.48 -3.66
N LYS A 93 0.98 -1.19 -3.60
CA LYS A 93 0.35 -1.82 -4.75
C LYS A 93 -0.95 -1.09 -5.05
N SER A 94 -0.99 -0.45 -6.22
CA SER A 94 -2.21 0.10 -6.82
C SER A 94 -2.84 -1.00 -7.68
N GLY A 95 -2.94 -0.84 -9.01
CA GLY A 95 -3.56 -1.84 -9.87
C GLY A 95 -2.76 -3.13 -10.12
N GLY A 96 -1.57 -3.30 -9.52
CA GLY A 96 -0.78 -4.54 -9.59
C GLY A 96 -0.10 -4.85 -10.94
N HIS A 97 -0.16 -3.95 -11.93
CA HIS A 97 0.28 -4.19 -13.31
C HIS A 97 1.80 -4.11 -13.58
N SER A 98 2.63 -4.06 -12.54
CA SER A 98 4.09 -4.08 -12.73
C SER A 98 4.51 -5.39 -13.41
N TYR A 99 5.24 -5.29 -14.51
CA TYR A 99 5.73 -6.48 -15.24
C TYR A 99 6.72 -7.32 -14.43
N THR A 100 7.38 -6.68 -13.46
CA THR A 100 8.31 -7.31 -12.51
C THR A 100 7.78 -7.33 -11.08
N SER A 101 6.45 -7.21 -10.90
CA SER A 101 5.79 -7.34 -9.59
C SER A 101 6.31 -6.39 -8.49
N LEU A 102 6.76 -5.18 -8.84
CA LEU A 102 7.36 -4.22 -7.89
C LEU A 102 6.39 -3.67 -6.83
N GLY A 103 5.08 -3.84 -7.03
CA GLY A 103 4.09 -3.60 -5.97
C GLY A 103 4.26 -4.55 -4.78
N PHE A 104 4.89 -5.71 -4.99
CA PHE A 104 5.23 -6.69 -3.96
C PHE A 104 6.62 -6.45 -3.35
N GLY A 105 7.41 -5.52 -3.89
CA GLY A 105 8.85 -5.36 -3.56
C GLY A 105 9.79 -5.84 -4.66
N GLY A 106 9.34 -6.76 -5.53
CA GLY A 106 10.23 -7.44 -6.48
C GLY A 106 11.03 -8.60 -5.85
N GLU A 107 10.73 -8.91 -4.59
CA GLU A 107 11.24 -10.02 -3.79
C GLU A 107 10.26 -10.33 -2.64
N ASP A 108 10.48 -11.42 -1.91
CA ASP A 108 9.63 -11.83 -0.79
C ASP A 108 9.85 -10.96 0.46
N GLY A 109 8.85 -10.94 1.36
CA GLY A 109 9.04 -10.44 2.73
C GLY A 109 8.87 -8.94 2.92
N HIS A 110 8.36 -8.22 1.92
CA HIS A 110 7.94 -6.84 2.06
C HIS A 110 6.56 -6.73 2.71
N LEU A 111 6.32 -5.62 3.42
CA LEU A 111 4.97 -5.18 3.75
C LEU A 111 4.35 -4.57 2.49
N MET A 112 3.34 -5.23 1.94
CA MET A 112 2.58 -4.71 0.82
C MET A 112 1.40 -3.88 1.34
N ILE A 113 1.24 -2.67 0.81
CA ILE A 113 0.08 -1.81 1.07
C ILE A 113 -0.79 -1.85 -0.18
N GLU A 114 -1.88 -2.61 -0.13
CA GLU A 114 -2.89 -2.72 -1.18
C GLU A 114 -3.82 -1.50 -1.15
N LEU A 115 -3.83 -0.74 -2.23
CA LEU A 115 -4.50 0.56 -2.30
C LEU A 115 -5.79 0.52 -3.10
N ASP A 116 -6.14 -0.57 -3.76
CA ASP A 116 -7.26 -0.62 -4.68
C ASP A 116 -8.65 -0.43 -4.04
N ARG A 117 -8.75 -0.42 -2.71
CA ARG A 117 -9.97 0.00 -1.96
C ARG A 117 -10.12 1.52 -1.87
N LEU A 118 -9.05 2.26 -2.17
CA LEU A 118 -8.99 3.72 -2.27
C LEU A 118 -9.03 4.12 -3.75
N TYR A 119 -10.22 4.14 -4.34
CA TYR A 119 -10.42 4.37 -5.78
C TYR A 119 -11.31 5.58 -6.11
N SER A 120 -11.62 6.46 -5.14
CA SER A 120 -12.45 7.64 -5.37
C SER A 120 -11.85 8.57 -6.45
N VAL A 121 -12.72 9.02 -7.36
CA VAL A 121 -12.44 10.04 -8.37
C VAL A 121 -13.40 11.20 -8.15
N LYS A 122 -12.88 12.40 -7.89
CA LYS A 122 -13.68 13.60 -7.65
C LYS A 122 -13.27 14.72 -8.60
N LEU A 123 -14.16 15.10 -9.51
CA LEU A 123 -13.98 16.23 -10.42
C LEU A 123 -14.58 17.51 -9.81
N ALA A 124 -13.77 18.55 -9.71
CA ALA A 124 -14.19 19.89 -9.29
C ALA A 124 -14.67 20.72 -10.49
N LYS A 125 -15.42 21.79 -10.20
CA LYS A 125 -16.00 22.69 -11.22
C LYS A 125 -14.95 23.41 -12.08
N ASP A 126 -13.74 23.59 -11.55
CA ASP A 126 -12.61 24.22 -12.24
C ASP A 126 -11.87 23.25 -13.18
N GLY A 127 -12.31 21.99 -13.27
CA GLY A 127 -11.66 20.96 -14.09
C GLY A 127 -10.53 20.21 -13.37
N THR A 128 -10.26 20.51 -12.10
CA THR A 128 -9.31 19.75 -11.28
C THR A 128 -9.92 18.41 -10.87
N ALA A 129 -9.17 17.32 -11.00
CA ALA A 129 -9.56 16.00 -10.49
C ALA A 129 -8.67 15.56 -9.32
N LYS A 130 -9.30 15.18 -8.19
CA LYS A 130 -8.65 14.49 -7.07
C LYS A 130 -8.93 13.00 -7.19
N ILE A 131 -7.87 12.20 -7.26
CA ILE A 131 -7.95 10.77 -7.57
C ILE A 131 -7.16 9.98 -6.53
N GLN A 132 -7.82 9.02 -5.88
CA GLN A 132 -7.16 8.11 -4.97
C GLN A 132 -6.30 7.09 -5.73
N PRO A 133 -5.16 6.64 -5.17
CA PRO A 133 -4.10 5.94 -5.89
C PRO A 133 -4.49 4.55 -6.37
N GLY A 134 -5.52 3.93 -5.77
CA GLY A 134 -6.04 2.63 -6.16
C GLY A 134 -6.96 2.67 -7.39
N ALA A 135 -7.41 3.86 -7.82
CA ALA A 135 -8.29 3.98 -8.97
C ALA A 135 -7.62 3.43 -10.23
N ARG A 136 -8.33 2.52 -10.91
CA ARG A 136 -7.86 1.93 -12.18
C ARG A 136 -8.23 2.82 -13.36
N LEU A 137 -7.43 2.82 -14.43
CA LEU A 137 -7.58 3.75 -15.55
C LEU A 137 -8.97 3.72 -16.20
N GLY A 138 -9.60 2.55 -16.29
CA GLY A 138 -10.97 2.44 -16.81
C GLY A 138 -11.99 3.16 -15.91
N HIS A 139 -11.85 3.05 -14.59
CA HIS A 139 -12.69 3.76 -13.64
C HIS A 139 -12.43 5.26 -13.70
N VAL A 140 -11.17 5.68 -13.73
CA VAL A 140 -10.78 7.09 -13.89
C VAL A 140 -11.40 7.70 -15.14
N ALA A 141 -11.25 7.07 -16.30
CA ALA A 141 -11.83 7.55 -17.55
C ALA A 141 -13.36 7.67 -17.48
N THR A 142 -14.02 6.65 -16.93
CA THR A 142 -15.48 6.60 -16.79
C THR A 142 -16.00 7.70 -15.87
N GLU A 143 -15.39 7.88 -14.69
CA GLU A 143 -15.81 8.88 -13.71
C GLU A 143 -15.62 10.31 -14.21
N LEU A 144 -14.46 10.62 -14.80
CA LEU A 144 -14.21 11.96 -15.34
C LEU A 144 -15.17 12.30 -16.50
N TRP A 145 -15.48 11.32 -17.33
CA TRP A 145 -16.47 11.48 -18.39
C TRP A 145 -17.86 11.75 -17.83
N ASN A 146 -18.32 10.92 -16.88
CA ASN A 146 -19.66 11.02 -16.31
C ASN A 146 -19.86 12.28 -15.48
N GLN A 147 -18.84 12.71 -14.72
CA GLN A 147 -18.94 13.88 -13.84
C GLN A 147 -18.88 15.22 -14.59
N GLY A 148 -18.24 15.29 -15.76
CA GLY A 148 -18.11 16.57 -16.46
C GLY A 148 -17.60 16.53 -17.90
N LYS A 149 -17.68 15.37 -18.58
CA LYS A 149 -17.12 15.16 -19.93
C LYS A 149 -15.65 15.57 -20.00
N ARG A 150 -14.88 15.20 -18.97
CA ARG A 150 -13.45 15.48 -18.86
C ARG A 150 -12.65 14.20 -19.08
N ALA A 151 -11.37 14.38 -19.39
CA ALA A 151 -10.43 13.28 -19.61
C ALA A 151 -9.04 13.60 -19.06
N LEU A 152 -8.23 12.54 -18.94
CA LEU A 152 -6.79 12.60 -18.69
C LEU A 152 -6.05 11.86 -19.79
N SER A 153 -4.80 12.25 -20.04
CA SER A 153 -3.91 11.51 -20.93
C SER A 153 -3.36 10.32 -20.17
N HIS A 154 -3.74 9.10 -20.55
CA HIS A 154 -3.28 7.88 -19.89
C HIS A 154 -3.25 6.70 -20.87
N GLY A 155 -2.68 5.58 -20.42
CA GLY A 155 -2.57 4.34 -21.18
C GLY A 155 -3.91 3.66 -21.44
N THR A 156 -3.87 2.61 -22.25
CA THR A 156 -5.08 1.97 -22.80
C THR A 156 -5.69 0.89 -21.92
N CYS A 157 -4.90 0.31 -21.00
CA CYS A 157 -5.32 -0.86 -20.22
C CYS A 157 -6.22 -0.45 -19.05
N PRO A 158 -7.52 -0.83 -19.02
CA PRO A 158 -8.45 -0.35 -18.00
C PRO A 158 -8.12 -0.85 -16.59
N GLY A 159 -7.44 -2.00 -16.47
CA GLY A 159 -7.04 -2.60 -15.19
C GLY A 159 -5.80 -1.99 -14.55
N VAL A 160 -5.03 -1.17 -15.28
CA VAL A 160 -3.83 -0.50 -14.74
C VAL A 160 -4.24 0.50 -13.67
N GLY A 161 -3.50 0.54 -12.56
CA GLY A 161 -3.75 1.50 -11.48
C GLY A 161 -3.07 2.85 -11.72
N ILE A 162 -3.78 3.93 -11.43
CA ILE A 162 -3.31 5.31 -11.66
C ILE A 162 -2.02 5.61 -10.89
N GLY A 163 -1.87 5.07 -9.67
CA GLY A 163 -0.68 5.30 -8.84
C GLY A 163 0.61 4.84 -9.53
N GLY A 164 0.69 3.58 -9.94
CA GLY A 164 1.87 3.07 -10.66
C GLY A 164 2.08 3.74 -12.02
N HIS A 165 0.99 4.08 -12.72
CA HIS A 165 1.05 4.65 -14.06
C HIS A 165 1.55 6.10 -14.08
N ALA A 166 0.92 6.97 -13.28
CA ALA A 166 1.24 8.39 -13.23
C ALA A 166 2.56 8.69 -12.53
N LEU A 167 3.03 7.83 -11.61
CA LEU A 167 4.30 8.06 -10.91
C LEU A 167 5.56 7.77 -11.74
N HIS A 168 5.39 7.20 -12.95
CA HIS A 168 6.49 6.78 -13.83
C HIS A 168 6.29 7.21 -15.29
N GLY A 169 5.34 8.09 -15.57
CA GLY A 169 5.03 8.57 -16.92
C GLY A 169 3.55 8.49 -17.20
N GLY A 170 3.18 7.43 -17.91
CA GLY A 170 1.82 7.16 -18.35
C GLY A 170 1.61 7.58 -19.80
N TYR A 171 1.85 6.64 -20.72
CA TYR A 171 1.77 6.88 -22.16
C TYR A 171 0.51 6.24 -22.75
N GLY A 172 -0.14 6.94 -23.69
CA GLY A 172 -1.30 6.42 -24.40
C GLY A 172 -1.62 7.20 -25.68
N MET A 173 -2.83 6.96 -26.20
CA MET A 173 -3.21 7.34 -27.57
C MET A 173 -3.25 8.85 -27.83
N VAL A 174 -3.42 9.66 -26.77
CA VAL A 174 -3.46 11.13 -26.87
C VAL A 174 -2.20 11.81 -26.30
N ALA A 175 -1.16 11.03 -25.98
CA ALA A 175 0.03 11.55 -25.30
C ALA A 175 0.77 12.60 -26.14
N ARG A 176 0.77 12.47 -27.47
CA ARG A 176 1.36 13.50 -28.35
C ARG A 176 0.69 14.87 -28.24
N LYS A 177 -0.60 14.92 -27.88
CA LYS A 177 -1.39 16.16 -27.79
C LYS A 177 -1.40 16.73 -26.38
N TYR A 178 -1.51 15.86 -25.38
CA TYR A 178 -1.75 16.25 -23.97
C TYR A 178 -0.65 15.84 -22.99
N GLY A 179 0.47 15.28 -23.47
CA GLY A 179 1.57 14.81 -22.63
C GLY A 179 1.31 13.43 -22.01
N LEU A 180 2.24 13.00 -21.15
CA LEU A 180 2.07 11.82 -20.30
C LEU A 180 1.05 12.10 -19.18
N THR A 181 0.60 11.07 -18.47
CA THR A 181 -0.27 11.24 -17.30
C THR A 181 0.34 12.16 -16.26
N LEU A 182 1.66 12.03 -16.02
CA LEU A 182 2.38 12.86 -15.05
C LEU A 182 2.49 14.34 -15.42
N ASP A 183 2.35 14.69 -16.71
CA ASP A 183 2.48 16.08 -17.17
C ASP A 183 1.28 16.92 -16.74
N LEU A 184 0.13 16.27 -16.51
CA LEU A 184 -1.11 16.87 -16.06
C LEU A 184 -1.24 16.90 -14.53
N MET A 185 -0.30 16.29 -13.79
CA MET A 185 -0.32 16.29 -12.33
C MET A 185 -0.01 17.71 -11.81
N LYS A 186 -0.82 18.20 -10.87
CA LYS A 186 -0.65 19.51 -10.23
C LYS A 186 -0.24 19.43 -8.76
N GLY A 187 -0.57 18.32 -8.11
CA GLY A 187 -0.24 18.08 -6.71
C GLY A 187 -0.46 16.62 -6.30
N ALA A 188 0.03 16.26 -5.12
CA ALA A 188 -0.19 14.95 -4.53
C ALA A 188 -0.09 15.00 -3.01
N THR A 189 -0.89 14.17 -2.34
CA THR A 189 -0.71 13.85 -0.91
C THR A 189 0.14 12.59 -0.78
N VAL A 190 1.23 12.66 -0.03
CA VAL A 190 2.23 11.58 0.11
C VAL A 190 2.44 11.25 1.58
N VAL A 191 2.45 9.95 1.89
CA VAL A 191 2.88 9.41 3.18
C VAL A 191 4.36 9.06 3.08
N LEU A 192 5.20 9.82 3.77
CA LEU A 192 6.65 9.62 3.81
C LEU A 192 7.02 8.36 4.62
N PRO A 193 8.26 7.83 4.47
CA PRO A 193 8.72 6.66 5.23
C PRO A 193 8.63 6.81 6.76
N THR A 194 8.60 8.05 7.27
CA THR A 194 8.39 8.35 8.70
C THR A 194 6.93 8.22 9.15
N GLY A 195 6.00 7.96 8.22
CA GLY A 195 4.55 8.01 8.44
C GLY A 195 3.96 9.42 8.32
N LYS A 196 4.78 10.47 8.21
CA LYS A 196 4.29 11.85 8.06
C LYS A 196 3.54 12.02 6.73
N VAL A 197 2.35 12.62 6.78
CA VAL A 197 1.58 13.02 5.60
C VAL A 197 2.03 14.42 5.18
N VAL A 198 2.37 14.59 3.91
CA VAL A 198 2.73 15.88 3.31
C VAL A 198 1.96 16.07 2.01
N HIS A 199 1.72 17.33 1.66
CA HIS A 199 1.27 17.69 0.31
C HIS A 199 2.48 18.17 -0.51
N CYS A 200 2.52 17.87 -1.80
CA CYS A 200 3.56 18.37 -2.69
C CYS A 200 2.95 18.88 -3.99
N SER A 201 3.54 19.95 -4.53
CA SER A 201 3.14 20.64 -5.76
C SER A 201 4.33 21.42 -6.31
N LYS A 202 4.11 22.22 -7.37
CA LYS A 202 5.16 23.13 -7.88
C LYS A 202 5.60 24.19 -6.84
N THR A 203 4.76 24.49 -5.84
CA THR A 203 4.98 25.56 -4.86
C THR A 203 5.14 25.07 -3.42
N GLU A 204 5.04 23.76 -3.17
CA GLU A 204 5.14 23.16 -1.84
C GLU A 204 5.86 21.80 -1.96
N ASN A 205 6.92 21.55 -1.17
CA ASN A 205 7.75 20.34 -1.29
C ASN A 205 8.09 20.00 -2.77
N SER A 206 8.59 21.01 -3.49
CA SER A 206 8.71 20.97 -4.95
C SER A 206 9.78 20.00 -5.48
N ASP A 207 10.76 19.67 -4.64
CA ASP A 207 11.73 18.59 -4.84
C ASP A 207 11.05 17.22 -4.83
N LEU A 208 10.20 16.96 -3.84
CA LEU A 208 9.36 15.75 -3.79
C LEU A 208 8.41 15.71 -4.99
N PHE A 209 7.75 16.83 -5.32
CA PHE A 209 6.84 16.91 -6.46
C PHE A 209 7.55 16.68 -7.80
N TRP A 210 8.79 17.14 -7.93
CA TRP A 210 9.64 16.82 -9.08
C TRP A 210 9.93 15.32 -9.13
N ALA A 211 10.34 14.73 -8.01
CA ALA A 211 10.78 13.35 -7.94
C ALA A 211 9.64 12.34 -8.20
N ILE A 212 8.44 12.60 -7.68
CA ILE A 212 7.30 11.68 -7.86
C ILE A 212 6.76 11.66 -9.29
N ARG A 213 7.06 12.67 -10.09
CA ARG A 213 6.71 12.73 -11.52
C ARG A 213 7.80 12.05 -12.35
N GLY A 214 7.99 10.75 -12.13
CA GLY A 214 8.92 9.91 -12.89
C GLY A 214 9.54 8.77 -12.08
N ALA A 215 9.70 8.94 -10.76
CA ALA A 215 10.29 7.97 -9.86
C ALA A 215 9.49 7.81 -8.55
N GLY A 216 8.17 8.00 -8.58
CA GLY A 216 7.37 8.16 -7.36
C GLY A 216 7.28 6.96 -6.43
N ALA A 217 7.64 5.75 -6.88
CA ALA A 217 7.73 4.59 -5.99
C ALA A 217 8.83 4.72 -4.91
N SER A 218 9.82 5.60 -5.08
CA SER A 218 10.99 5.70 -4.20
C SER A 218 10.83 6.64 -3.00
N PHE A 219 9.77 7.46 -2.97
CA PHE A 219 9.70 8.60 -2.04
C PHE A 219 8.58 8.52 -1.00
N GLY A 220 7.83 7.43 -0.98
CA GLY A 220 6.72 7.19 -0.05
C GLY A 220 5.49 6.62 -0.75
N VAL A 221 4.38 6.57 -0.02
CA VAL A 221 3.10 6.09 -0.54
C VAL A 221 2.22 7.28 -0.88
N VAL A 222 1.98 7.49 -2.17
CA VAL A 222 1.03 8.51 -2.63
C VAL A 222 -0.39 8.07 -2.27
N ALA A 223 -1.12 8.94 -1.58
CA ALA A 223 -2.45 8.70 -1.03
C ALA A 223 -3.58 9.47 -1.75
N GLU A 224 -3.24 10.52 -2.50
CA GLU A 224 -4.14 11.24 -3.42
C GLU A 224 -3.29 11.92 -4.50
N LEU A 225 -3.78 11.92 -5.73
CA LEU A 225 -3.20 12.62 -6.88
C LEU A 225 -4.17 13.71 -7.35
N GLU A 226 -3.64 14.89 -7.66
CA GLU A 226 -4.40 15.99 -8.22
C GLU A 226 -3.98 16.24 -9.67
N PHE A 227 -4.94 16.35 -10.59
CA PHE A 227 -4.69 16.56 -12.01
C PHE A 227 -5.50 17.71 -12.59
N ASP A 228 -4.91 18.43 -13.54
CA ASP A 228 -5.66 19.25 -14.48
C ASP A 228 -6.23 18.36 -15.59
N THR A 229 -7.54 18.43 -15.83
CA THR A 229 -8.21 17.64 -16.88
C THR A 229 -8.43 18.46 -18.16
N PHE A 230 -8.61 17.79 -19.30
CA PHE A 230 -9.00 18.42 -20.57
C PHE A 230 -10.37 17.91 -21.06
N CYS A 231 -10.91 18.57 -22.07
CA CYS A 231 -12.11 18.17 -22.82
C CYS A 231 -11.79 17.96 -24.30
#